data_AF-A0A2E9V8M3-F1
#
_entry.id   AF-A0A2E9V8M3-F1
#
_cell.length_a   1.000
_cell.length_b   1.000
_cell.length_c   1.000
_cell.angle_alpha   90.00
_cell.angle_beta   90.00
_cell.angle_gamma   90.00
#
_symmetry.space_group_name_H-M   'P 1'
#
loop_
_entity.id
_entity.type
_entity.pdbx_description
1 polymer ?
#
loop_
_entity_poly.entity_id
_entity_poly.type
_entity_poly.pdbx_seq_one_letter_code
_entity_poly.pdbx_strand_id
1 'polypeptide(L)' 'IYIHGYSVKQTRDQFSIKYLHLKFTKTGLLDFLMDTYEREGESKGIKLRDWITDYYDAESLEKQFLAKL' A
#
# COMPACT_ATOMS: atom_id res chain seq x y z
N ILE A 1 -3.39 9.46 13.30
CA ILE A 1 -2.00 9.70 13.78
C ILE A 1 -1.10 9.59 12.56
N TYR A 2 -0.57 10.70 12.06
CA TYR A 2 0.38 10.71 10.94
C TYR A 2 1.79 10.80 11.51
N ILE A 3 2.60 9.77 11.30
CA ILE A 3 3.98 9.71 11.79
C ILE A 3 4.90 10.05 10.63
N HIS A 4 5.68 11.13 10.77
CA HIS A 4 6.66 11.53 9.77
C HIS A 4 7.92 10.66 9.86
N GLY A 5 8.54 10.38 8.70
CA GLY A 5 9.84 9.70 8.63
C GLY A 5 9.79 8.17 8.69
N TYR A 6 8.61 7.55 8.66
CA TYR A 6 8.46 6.11 8.50
C TYR A 6 8.60 5.70 7.03
N SER A 7 9.40 4.66 6.78
CA SER A 7 9.50 4.02 5.46
C SER A 7 8.29 3.11 5.18
N VAL A 8 8.07 2.78 3.91
CA VAL A 8 7.08 1.76 3.51
C VAL A 8 7.36 0.43 4.21
N LYS A 9 8.64 0.06 4.29
CA LYS A 9 9.09 -1.15 4.97
C LYS A 9 8.67 -1.20 6.45
N GLN A 10 8.78 -0.09 7.17
CA GLN A 10 8.35 -0.04 8.59
C GLN A 10 6.82 -0.02 8.73
N THR A 11 6.09 0.49 7.74
CA THR A 11 4.63 0.44 7.72
C THR A 11 4.11 -1.00 7.67
N ARG A 12 4.82 -1.90 6.97
CA ARG A 12 4.44 -3.32 6.86
C ARG A 12 4.41 -4.08 8.19
N ASP A 13 5.11 -3.61 9.22
CA ASP A 13 5.04 -4.23 10.56
C ASP A 13 3.63 -4.13 11.18
N GLN A 14 2.79 -3.21 10.69
CA GLN A 14 1.39 -3.09 11.08
C GLN A 14 0.47 -4.08 10.34
N PHE A 15 0.95 -4.79 9.31
CA PHE A 15 0.17 -5.72 8.48
C PHE A 15 0.46 -7.16 8.86
N SER A 16 0.31 -7.47 10.15
CA SER A 16 0.61 -8.79 10.69
C SER A 16 -0.65 -9.54 11.09
N ILE A 17 -0.53 -10.86 11.23
CA ILE A 17 -1.60 -11.75 11.73
C ILE A 17 -2.06 -11.30 13.13
N LYS A 18 -1.18 -10.67 13.93
CA LYS A 18 -1.53 -10.06 15.23
C LYS A 18 -2.68 -9.06 15.11
N TYR A 19 -2.79 -8.38 13.96
CA TYR A 19 -3.85 -7.43 13.64
C TYR A 19 -4.83 -7.99 12.60
N LEU A 20 -4.91 -9.32 12.48
CA LEU A 20 -5.81 -10.04 11.55
C LEU A 20 -5.61 -9.67 10.07
N HIS A 21 -4.38 -9.29 9.70
CA HIS A 21 -4.04 -9.02 8.30
C HIS A 21 -3.69 -10.31 7.56
N LEU A 22 -4.41 -10.59 6.47
CA LEU A 22 -4.17 -11.74 5.60
C LEU A 22 -4.14 -11.26 4.14
N LYS A 23 -3.00 -11.46 3.48
CA LYS A 23 -2.71 -10.95 2.12
C LYS A 23 -3.72 -11.37 1.05
N PHE A 24 -4.37 -12.52 1.24
CA PHE A 24 -5.35 -13.09 0.30
C PHE A 24 -6.81 -12.73 0.66
N THR A 25 -7.02 -11.80 1.59
CA THR A 25 -8.35 -11.34 1.98
C THR A 25 -8.51 -9.85 1.69
N LYS A 26 -9.68 -9.25 1.98
CA LYS A 26 -9.91 -7.81 1.79
C LYS A 26 -8.89 -6.92 2.51
N THR A 27 -8.32 -7.37 3.64
CA THR A 27 -7.26 -6.60 4.32
C THR A 27 -5.97 -6.55 3.49
N GLY A 28 -5.68 -7.59 2.71
CA GLY A 28 -4.55 -7.65 1.77
C GLY A 28 -4.55 -6.60 0.67
N LEU A 29 -5.67 -5.90 0.43
CA LEU A 29 -5.69 -4.74 -0.48
C LEU A 29 -4.70 -3.66 -0.03
N LEU A 30 -4.53 -3.48 1.29
CA LEU A 30 -3.59 -2.50 1.83
C LEU A 30 -2.12 -2.92 1.65
N ASP A 31 -1.81 -4.23 1.69
CA ASP A 31 -0.49 -4.74 1.28
C ASP A 31 -0.24 -4.39 -0.19
N PHE A 32 -1.22 -4.66 -1.05
CA PHE A 32 -1.11 -4.43 -2.49
C PHE A 32 -0.95 -2.93 -2.84
N LEU A 33 -1.61 -2.05 -2.07
CA LEU A 33 -1.39 -0.60 -2.16
C LEU A 33 0.07 -0.24 -1.87
N MET A 34 0.64 -0.76 -0.78
CA MET A 34 2.03 -0.47 -0.41
C MET A 34 3.03 -1.03 -1.42
N ASP A 35 2.81 -2.24 -1.94
CA ASP A 35 3.63 -2.83 -3.00
C ASP A 35 3.60 -1.98 -4.28
N THR A 36 2.44 -1.43 -4.62
CA THR A 36 2.26 -0.55 -5.78
C THR A 36 2.94 0.79 -5.57
N TYR A 37 2.76 1.40 -4.40
CA TYR A 37 3.46 2.64 -4.06
C TYR A 37 4.98 2.48 -4.03
N GLU A 38 5.51 1.40 -3.46
CA GLU A 38 6.95 1.12 -3.43
C GLU A 38 7.52 1.07 -4.86
N ARG A 39 6.80 0.38 -5.77
CA ARG A 39 7.19 0.25 -7.18
C ARG A 39 7.05 1.55 -7.96
N GLU A 40 5.96 2.28 -7.80
CA GLU A 40 5.56 3.35 -8.74
C GLU A 40 5.78 4.77 -8.21
N GLY A 41 5.89 4.92 -6.89
CA GLY A 41 6.10 6.19 -6.20
C GLY A 41 7.45 6.25 -5.49
N GLU A 42 7.68 5.39 -4.49
CA GLU A 42 8.88 5.42 -3.65
C GLU A 42 10.16 5.21 -4.46
N SER A 43 10.16 4.25 -5.40
CA SER A 43 11.29 4.00 -6.32
C SER A 43 11.66 5.22 -7.18
N LYS A 44 10.71 6.15 -7.37
CA LYS A 44 10.87 7.40 -8.14
C LYS A 44 11.09 8.62 -7.23
N GLY A 45 11.19 8.42 -5.91
CA GLY A 45 11.36 9.50 -4.94
C GLY A 45 10.11 10.35 -4.69
N ILE A 46 8.92 9.88 -5.10
CA ILE A 46 7.64 10.58 -4.87
C ILE A 46 7.17 10.25 -3.45
N LYS A 47 6.79 11.27 -2.67
CA LYS A 47 6.22 11.06 -1.34
C LYS A 47 4.84 10.41 -1.45
N LEU A 48 4.49 9.53 -0.52
CA LEU A 48 3.20 8.83 -0.49
C LEU A 48 1.99 9.76 -0.69
N ARG A 49 1.98 10.93 -0.04
CA ARG A 49 0.87 11.89 -0.15
C ARG A 49 0.73 12.46 -1.56
N ASP A 50 1.85 12.79 -2.20
CA ASP A 50 1.87 13.34 -3.54
C ASP A 50 1.49 12.22 -4.54
N TRP A 51 1.98 11.00 -4.32
CA TRP A 51 1.59 9.83 -5.10
C TRP A 51 0.08 9.54 -5.02
N ILE A 52 -0.50 9.60 -3.81
CA ILE A 52 -1.95 9.44 -3.60
C ILE A 52 -2.75 10.54 -4.30
N THR A 53 -2.23 11.76 -4.35
CA THR A 53 -2.95 12.89 -4.94
C THR A 53 -2.96 12.82 -6.47
N ASP A 54 -1.82 12.44 -7.06
CA ASP A 54 -1.59 12.64 -8.49
C ASP A 54 -1.64 11.34 -9.32
N TYR A 55 -1.50 10.17 -8.70
CA TYR A 55 -1.31 8.88 -9.41
C TYR A 55 -2.19 7.74 -8.91
N TYR A 56 -2.68 7.81 -7.67
CA TYR A 56 -3.47 6.72 -7.09
C TYR A 56 -4.88 6.67 -7.68
N ASP A 57 -5.24 5.50 -8.20
CA ASP A 57 -6.59 5.15 -8.64
C ASP A 57 -7.09 3.96 -7.82
N ALA A 58 -8.08 4.22 -6.95
CA ALA A 58 -8.64 3.21 -6.06
C ALA A 58 -9.30 2.05 -6.79
N GLU A 59 -10.07 2.34 -7.86
CA GLU A 59 -10.79 1.30 -8.60
C GLU A 59 -9.83 0.42 -9.39
N SER A 60 -8.83 1.03 -10.02
CA SER A 60 -7.79 0.30 -10.75
C SER A 60 -7.00 -0.60 -9.81
N LEU A 61 -6.64 -0.09 -8.62
CA LEU A 61 -5.90 -0.85 -7.62
C LEU A 61 -6.70 -2.07 -7.12
N GLU A 62 -7.99 -1.88 -6.80
CA GLU A 62 -8.87 -2.96 -6.37
C GLU A 62 -9.06 -4.02 -7.47
N LYS A 63 -9.30 -3.60 -8.72
CA LYS A 63 -9.41 -4.51 -9.87
C LYS A 63 -8.13 -5.34 -10.07
N GLN A 64 -6.97 -4.70 -9.97
CA GLN A 64 -5.67 -5.39 -10.10
C GLN A 64 -5.41 -6.36 -8.95
N PHE A 65 -5.80 -6.01 -7.72
CA PHE A 65 -5.70 -6.90 -6.56
C PHE A 65 -6.59 -8.14 -6.73
N LEU A 66 -7.87 -7.94 -7.06
CA LEU A 66 -8.83 -9.02 -7.27
C LEU A 66 -8.43 -9.95 -8.41
N ALA A 67 -7.77 -9.43 -9.45
CA ALA A 67 -7.25 -10.24 -10.55
C ALA A 67 -6.01 -11.08 -10.18
N LYS A 68 -5.37 -10.81 -9.03
CA LYS A 68 -4.20 -11.55 -8.51
C LYS A 68 -4.54 -12.56 -7.41
N LEU A 69 -5.77 -12.52 -6.89
CA LEU A 69 -6.29 -13.50 -5.91
C LEU A 69 -6.70 -14.80 -6.60
#